data_AF-A0A7G3ZXR0-F1
#
_entry.id   AF-A0A7G3ZXR0-F1
#
_cell.length_a   1.000
_cell.length_b   1.000
_cell.length_c   1.000
_cell.angle_alpha   90.00
_cell.angle_beta   90.00
_cell.angle_gamma   90.00
#
_symmetry.space_group_name_H-M   'P 1'
#
loop_
_entity.id
_entity.type
_entity.pdbx_description
1 polymer ?
#
loop_
_entity_poly.entity_id
_entity_poly.type
_entity_poly.pdbx_seq_one_letter_code
_entity_poly.pdbx_strand_id
1 'polypeptide(L)'
;MAGGKKIESPKNNKTFDSQKYQELLRTGGTFSISEEYPNIDIGYIGSKKIGNGFGTAVMRHVAEQIIENDGTITLQAVWSSHIFHLYMGMIPIDREVNYLKVTYGMDSQSCLEKFRDYPEDELSPSIINKLIFIFRMEKQIAEDQILTLQDISNDDNRSFLLKLLDKKGSYLIHEFIPNLLYIFETNITQKFPSTSSMRSVNMQLSNEGKLRWANAINEQIDFEPFRDFAQLLPYMTEEQKKQLHSILERRAEHFGKQKETTNAEITLQTNPEKQLAKSSESAHIALSLFPPGPNERQATNNTVIQPKI
;
A
#
# COMPACT_ATOMS: atom_id res chain seq x y z
N MET A 1 -21.46 -40.15 -11.55
CA MET A 1 -21.69 -38.70 -11.69
C MET A 1 -21.86 -38.12 -10.28
N ALA A 2 -20.77 -37.64 -9.69
CA ALA A 2 -20.77 -37.12 -8.32
C ALA A 2 -20.92 -35.60 -8.37
N GLY A 3 -22.01 -35.09 -7.82
CA GLY A 3 -22.28 -33.66 -7.67
C GLY A 3 -21.31 -33.02 -6.68
N GLY A 4 -20.44 -32.15 -7.18
CA GLY A 4 -19.62 -31.29 -6.34
C GLY A 4 -20.50 -30.25 -5.65
N LYS A 5 -20.59 -30.32 -4.32
CA LYS A 5 -21.11 -29.21 -3.51
C LYS A 5 -20.17 -28.02 -3.70
N LYS A 6 -20.67 -26.94 -4.30
CA LYS A 6 -20.07 -25.61 -4.20
C LYS A 6 -19.96 -25.27 -2.71
N ILE A 7 -18.74 -25.14 -2.22
CA ILE A 7 -18.48 -24.55 -0.91
C ILE A 7 -18.69 -23.05 -1.10
N GLU A 8 -19.88 -22.57 -0.76
CA GLU A 8 -20.13 -21.13 -0.64
C GLU A 8 -19.37 -20.62 0.57
N SER A 9 -18.49 -19.64 0.35
CA SER A 9 -17.87 -18.88 1.43
C SER A 9 -18.97 -18.18 2.24
N PRO A 10 -18.88 -18.16 3.58
CA PRO A 10 -19.89 -17.50 4.40
C PRO A 10 -19.89 -16.00 4.08
N LYS A 11 -20.98 -15.49 3.52
CA LYS A 11 -21.21 -14.07 3.34
C LYS A 11 -21.24 -13.41 4.72
N ASN A 12 -20.19 -12.65 5.04
CA ASN A 12 -20.12 -11.85 6.24
C ASN A 12 -21.03 -10.63 6.05
N ASN A 13 -22.34 -10.84 5.98
CA ASN A 13 -23.34 -9.81 5.72
C ASN A 13 -23.55 -8.95 6.97
N LYS A 14 -22.63 -8.02 7.23
CA LYS A 14 -22.93 -6.86 8.06
C LYS A 14 -23.77 -5.90 7.21
N THR A 15 -25.06 -5.85 7.51
CA THR A 15 -26.00 -4.92 6.89
C THR A 15 -25.53 -3.47 7.13
N PHE A 16 -25.57 -2.66 6.08
CA PHE A 16 -25.24 -1.24 6.17
C PHE A 16 -26.25 -0.49 7.06
N ASP A 17 -25.75 0.26 8.04
CA ASP A 17 -26.55 1.12 8.92
C ASP A 17 -26.46 2.58 8.45
N SER A 18 -27.49 3.02 7.71
CA SER A 18 -27.56 4.37 7.16
C SER A 18 -27.61 5.45 8.24
N GLN A 19 -28.19 5.20 9.42
CA GLN A 19 -28.28 6.21 10.48
C GLN A 19 -26.91 6.43 11.11
N LYS A 20 -26.21 5.34 11.41
CA LYS A 20 -24.83 5.39 11.90
C LYS A 20 -23.89 6.06 10.90
N TYR A 21 -24.08 5.78 9.61
CA TYR A 21 -23.32 6.42 8.54
C TYR A 21 -23.49 7.94 8.50
N GLN A 22 -24.74 8.43 8.52
CA GLN A 22 -25.01 9.87 8.53
C GLN A 22 -24.45 10.55 9.79
N GLU A 23 -24.58 9.88 10.94
CA GLU A 23 -23.99 10.39 12.19
C GLU A 23 -22.47 10.46 12.12
N LEU A 24 -21.80 9.46 11.51
CA LEU A 24 -20.36 9.48 11.30
C LEU A 24 -19.93 10.66 10.43
N LEU A 25 -20.60 10.92 9.31
CA LEU A 25 -20.30 12.08 8.47
C LEU A 25 -20.44 13.41 9.22
N ARG A 26 -21.44 13.50 10.11
CA ARG A 26 -21.72 14.72 10.88
C ARG A 26 -20.74 14.96 12.03
N THR A 27 -20.34 13.91 12.77
CA THR A 27 -19.60 14.09 14.03
C THR A 27 -18.22 13.44 14.07
N GLY A 28 -17.94 12.52 13.14
CA GLY A 28 -16.75 11.66 13.15
C GLY A 28 -15.44 12.38 12.85
N GLY A 29 -15.47 13.54 12.19
CA GLY A 29 -14.27 14.26 11.78
C GLY A 29 -14.55 15.46 10.89
N THR A 30 -13.59 15.77 10.03
CA THR A 30 -13.64 16.82 9.01
C THR A 30 -13.07 16.27 7.71
N PHE A 31 -13.66 16.65 6.59
CA PHE A 31 -13.13 16.32 5.26
C PHE A 31 -13.36 17.51 4.32
N SER A 32 -12.59 17.57 3.25
CA SER A 32 -12.79 18.50 2.15
C SER A 32 -12.77 17.73 0.85
N ILE A 33 -13.75 18.03 0.00
CA ILE A 33 -13.92 17.45 -1.31
C ILE A 33 -14.16 18.60 -2.30
N SER A 34 -13.50 18.54 -3.46
CA SER A 34 -13.83 19.34 -4.62
C SER A 34 -14.70 18.50 -5.55
N GLU A 35 -15.92 18.98 -5.82
CA GLU A 35 -16.91 18.30 -6.66
C GLU A 35 -16.89 18.91 -8.07
N GLU A 36 -15.95 18.49 -8.91
CA GLU A 36 -15.99 18.75 -10.36
C GLU A 36 -16.62 17.55 -11.06
N TYR A 37 -17.89 17.30 -10.78
CA TYR A 37 -18.61 16.13 -11.28
C TYR A 37 -18.37 15.87 -12.78
N PRO A 38 -18.01 14.64 -13.20
CA PRO A 38 -17.98 13.39 -12.42
C PRO A 38 -16.64 13.11 -11.72
N ASN A 39 -15.75 14.09 -11.60
CA ASN A 39 -14.45 13.97 -10.95
C ASN A 39 -14.48 14.55 -9.55
N ILE A 40 -14.07 13.75 -8.58
CA ILE A 40 -14.04 14.11 -7.17
C ILE A 40 -12.59 14.11 -6.71
N ASP A 41 -12.11 15.26 -6.23
CA ASP A 41 -10.82 15.35 -5.57
C ASP A 41 -11.01 15.46 -4.06
N ILE A 42 -10.41 14.54 -3.30
CA ILE A 42 -10.44 14.56 -1.84
C ILE A 42 -9.22 15.32 -1.35
N GLY A 43 -9.43 16.57 -0.91
CA GLY A 43 -8.36 17.41 -0.38
C GLY A 43 -7.80 16.89 0.95
N TYR A 44 -8.68 16.49 1.88
CA TYR A 44 -8.25 15.81 3.11
C TYR A 44 -9.38 15.03 3.79
N ILE A 45 -8.99 14.04 4.60
CA ILE A 45 -9.88 13.34 5.55
C ILE A 45 -9.18 13.31 6.92
N GLY A 46 -9.78 13.98 7.91
CA GLY A 46 -9.28 14.01 9.28
C GLY A 46 -10.33 13.45 10.25
N SER A 47 -10.01 12.33 10.91
CA SER A 47 -10.88 11.76 11.96
C SER A 47 -10.51 12.27 13.34
N LYS A 48 -11.51 12.50 14.20
CA LYS A 48 -11.28 12.80 15.64
C LYS A 48 -10.77 11.59 16.42
N LYS A 49 -11.05 10.38 15.95
CA LYS A 49 -10.70 9.13 16.64
C LYS A 49 -10.32 8.04 15.63
N ILE A 50 -9.13 7.47 15.80
CA ILE A 50 -8.68 6.33 15.00
C ILE A 50 -9.65 5.16 15.15
N GLY A 51 -10.03 4.54 14.03
CA GLY A 51 -10.87 3.34 14.02
C GLY A 51 -12.36 3.58 14.28
N ASN A 52 -12.85 4.82 14.27
CA ASN A 52 -14.29 5.12 14.39
C ASN A 52 -15.11 4.84 13.12
N GLY A 53 -14.47 4.49 11.99
CA GLY A 53 -15.13 4.24 10.71
C GLY A 53 -15.44 5.49 9.88
N PHE A 54 -15.07 6.69 10.37
CA PHE A 54 -15.32 7.95 9.68
C PHE A 54 -14.74 8.00 8.26
N GLY A 55 -13.48 7.62 8.09
CA GLY A 55 -12.85 7.63 6.77
C GLY A 55 -13.57 6.71 5.78
N THR A 56 -14.04 5.54 6.23
CA THR A 56 -14.83 4.62 5.39
C THR A 56 -16.19 5.22 5.03
N ALA A 57 -16.83 5.96 5.94
CA ALA A 57 -18.05 6.70 5.63
C ALA A 57 -17.80 7.79 4.58
N VAL A 58 -16.73 8.57 4.71
CA VAL A 58 -16.36 9.57 3.69
C VAL A 58 -16.10 8.90 2.33
N MET A 59 -15.37 7.78 2.31
CA MET A 59 -15.13 7.04 1.06
C MET A 59 -16.42 6.51 0.42
N ARG A 60 -17.38 6.03 1.22
CA ARG A 60 -18.69 5.63 0.68
C ARG A 60 -19.44 6.84 0.10
N HIS A 61 -19.44 7.97 0.81
CA HIS A 61 -20.08 9.20 0.37
C HIS A 61 -19.60 9.65 -1.01
N VAL A 62 -18.29 9.67 -1.24
CA VAL A 62 -17.74 10.05 -2.55
C VAL A 62 -18.00 8.98 -3.61
N ALA A 63 -17.95 7.69 -3.25
CA ALA A 63 -18.22 6.61 -4.19
C ALA A 63 -19.67 6.65 -4.70
N GLU A 64 -20.63 6.91 -3.82
CA GLU A 64 -22.06 7.05 -4.17
C GLU A 64 -22.27 8.13 -5.25
N GLN A 65 -21.50 9.22 -5.23
CA GLN A 65 -21.61 10.30 -6.21
C GLN A 65 -21.09 9.91 -7.62
N ILE A 66 -20.12 9.00 -7.72
CA ILE A 66 -19.46 8.69 -9.01
C ILE A 66 -19.90 7.39 -9.68
N ILE A 67 -20.52 6.46 -8.93
CA ILE A 67 -20.83 5.11 -9.43
C ILE A 67 -21.76 5.12 -10.64
N GLU A 68 -22.77 5.99 -10.64
CA GLU A 68 -23.74 6.06 -11.74
C GLU A 68 -23.15 6.65 -13.03
N ASN A 69 -22.00 7.34 -12.94
CA ASN A 69 -21.46 8.18 -14.01
C ASN A 69 -20.04 7.81 -14.43
N ASP A 70 -19.55 6.67 -13.95
CA ASP A 70 -18.16 6.20 -14.14
C ASP A 70 -17.12 7.29 -13.81
N GLY A 71 -17.39 8.08 -12.79
CA GLY A 71 -16.53 9.17 -12.37
C GLY A 71 -15.18 8.74 -11.83
N THR A 72 -14.31 9.70 -11.54
CA THR A 72 -13.01 9.45 -10.91
C THR A 72 -12.97 10.00 -9.49
N ILE A 73 -12.29 9.30 -8.59
CA ILE A 73 -11.93 9.81 -7.28
C ILE A 73 -10.40 9.88 -7.22
N THR A 74 -9.87 11.07 -6.95
CA THR A 74 -8.44 11.32 -6.73
C THR A 74 -8.20 11.87 -5.33
N LEU A 75 -6.98 11.69 -4.83
CA LEU A 75 -6.51 12.33 -3.61
C LEU A 75 -4.99 12.39 -3.56
N GLN A 76 -4.48 13.21 -2.67
CA GLN A 76 -3.07 13.20 -2.29
C GLN A 76 -2.91 12.63 -0.87
N ALA A 77 -2.44 11.39 -0.77
CA ALA A 77 -2.21 10.73 0.50
C ALA A 77 -0.95 11.30 1.16
N VAL A 78 -1.05 11.67 2.44
CA VAL A 78 0.07 12.20 3.24
C VAL A 78 0.19 11.52 4.60
N TRP A 79 1.39 11.59 5.18
CA TRP A 79 1.66 11.41 6.62
C TRP A 79 0.96 10.22 7.29
N SER A 80 1.16 9.02 6.74
CA SER A 80 0.66 7.70 7.20
C SER A 80 -0.71 7.22 6.67
N SER A 81 -1.46 8.05 5.95
CA SER A 81 -2.78 7.67 5.40
C SER A 81 -2.75 6.69 4.24
N HIS A 82 -1.57 6.42 3.64
CA HIS A 82 -1.43 5.54 2.47
C HIS A 82 -2.11 4.18 2.65
N ILE A 83 -1.90 3.52 3.80
CA ILE A 83 -2.48 2.20 4.07
C ILE A 83 -4.00 2.27 4.14
N PHE A 84 -4.54 3.33 4.77
CA PHE A 84 -5.98 3.52 4.81
C PHE A 84 -6.54 3.66 3.38
N HIS A 85 -5.95 4.49 2.54
CA HIS A 85 -6.42 4.69 1.17
C HIS A 85 -6.27 3.42 0.32
N LEU A 86 -5.16 2.68 0.46
CA LEU A 86 -5.01 1.36 -0.16
C LEU A 86 -6.10 0.39 0.29
N TYR A 87 -6.42 0.34 1.58
CA TYR A 87 -7.53 -0.48 2.10
C TYR A 87 -8.88 -0.08 1.53
N MET A 88 -9.07 1.18 1.14
CA MET A 88 -10.29 1.67 0.50
C MET A 88 -10.31 1.45 -1.03
N GLY A 89 -9.34 0.73 -1.58
CA GLY A 89 -9.26 0.39 -3.01
C GLY A 89 -8.56 1.44 -3.87
N MET A 90 -7.96 2.46 -3.25
CA MET A 90 -7.12 3.42 -3.95
C MET A 90 -5.81 2.77 -4.39
N ILE A 91 -5.26 3.27 -5.48
CA ILE A 91 -3.91 2.94 -5.97
C ILE A 91 -3.19 4.25 -6.29
N PRO A 92 -1.85 4.30 -6.16
CA PRO A 92 -1.10 5.44 -6.68
C PRO A 92 -1.35 5.61 -8.18
N ILE A 93 -1.40 6.86 -8.63
CA ILE A 93 -1.43 7.19 -10.06
C ILE A 93 -0.08 6.79 -10.64
N ASP A 94 -0.09 5.83 -11.57
CA ASP A 94 1.14 5.41 -12.21
C ASP A 94 1.67 6.51 -13.13
N ARG A 95 2.98 6.71 -13.08
CA ARG A 95 3.68 7.70 -13.88
C ARG A 95 5.03 7.14 -14.28
N GLU A 96 5.55 7.67 -15.37
CA GLU A 96 6.88 7.31 -15.83
C GLU A 96 7.96 7.88 -14.90
N VAL A 97 8.82 7.00 -14.40
CA VAL A 97 10.02 7.35 -13.65
C VAL A 97 11.25 6.90 -14.41
N ASN A 98 12.36 7.62 -14.23
CA ASN A 98 13.62 7.23 -14.85
C ASN A 98 14.10 5.90 -14.24
N TYR A 99 14.29 4.88 -15.09
CA TYR A 99 14.69 3.53 -14.68
C TYR A 99 15.99 3.51 -13.88
N LEU A 100 17.01 4.26 -14.33
CA LEU A 100 18.31 4.28 -13.67
C LEU A 100 18.27 4.95 -12.30
N LYS A 101 17.40 5.95 -12.12
CA LYS A 101 17.14 6.58 -10.82
C LYS A 101 16.56 5.59 -9.83
N VAL A 102 15.54 4.84 -10.23
CA VAL A 102 14.82 3.93 -9.33
C VAL A 102 15.56 2.62 -9.09
N THR A 103 16.32 2.12 -10.07
CA THR A 103 17.06 0.86 -9.94
C THR A 103 18.45 1.05 -9.33
N TYR A 104 19.16 2.13 -9.68
CA TYR A 104 20.56 2.33 -9.29
C TYR A 104 20.80 3.57 -8.43
N GLY A 105 19.74 4.29 -8.03
CA GLY A 105 19.86 5.52 -7.24
C GLY A 105 20.54 6.66 -8.00
N MET A 106 20.56 6.58 -9.34
CA MET A 106 21.32 7.49 -10.18
C MET A 106 20.41 8.60 -10.71
N ASP A 107 20.53 9.81 -10.15
CA ASP A 107 19.80 10.94 -10.72
C ASP A 107 20.37 11.21 -12.11
N SER A 108 19.54 10.95 -13.13
CA SER A 108 19.94 10.88 -14.55
C SER A 108 20.67 12.13 -15.02
N GLN A 109 20.40 13.26 -14.37
CA GLN A 109 20.89 14.59 -14.74
C GLN A 109 22.39 14.84 -14.54
N SER A 110 23.07 14.11 -13.64
CA SER A 110 24.45 14.49 -13.26
C SER A 110 25.55 13.60 -13.82
N CYS A 111 25.24 12.33 -14.11
CA CYS A 111 26.23 11.29 -14.32
C CYS A 111 26.25 10.83 -15.79
N LEU A 112 25.06 10.65 -16.36
CA LEU A 112 24.87 9.99 -17.65
C LEU A 112 24.45 10.96 -18.77
N GLU A 113 23.83 12.11 -18.44
CA GLU A 113 23.75 13.24 -19.38
C GLU A 113 25.14 13.75 -19.76
N LYS A 114 26.10 13.74 -18.82
CA LYS A 114 27.51 14.02 -19.14
C LYS A 114 28.10 13.01 -20.12
N PHE A 115 27.68 11.75 -20.06
CA PHE A 115 28.09 10.73 -21.02
C PHE A 115 27.43 10.92 -22.41
N ARG A 116 26.28 11.60 -22.47
CA ARG A 116 25.63 11.98 -23.74
C ARG A 116 26.40 13.09 -24.46
N ASP A 117 26.82 14.11 -23.71
CA ASP A 117 27.33 15.37 -24.30
C ASP A 117 28.87 15.50 -24.33
N TYR A 118 29.62 14.77 -23.50
CA TYR A 118 31.08 14.92 -23.39
C TYR A 118 31.86 13.77 -24.06
N PRO A 119 33.06 14.05 -24.59
CA PRO A 119 34.03 13.03 -24.92
C PRO A 119 34.52 12.32 -23.64
N GLU A 120 34.89 11.04 -23.76
CA GLU A 120 35.16 10.10 -22.66
C GLU A 120 36.18 10.63 -21.62
N ASP A 121 37.08 11.48 -22.09
CA ASP A 121 38.21 12.11 -21.42
C ASP A 121 37.83 13.18 -20.37
N GLU A 122 36.56 13.61 -20.32
CA GLU A 122 36.08 14.61 -19.35
C GLU A 122 35.23 14.01 -18.20
N LEU A 123 35.07 12.69 -18.16
CA LEU A 123 34.29 12.02 -17.12
C LEU A 123 35.10 11.82 -15.84
N SER A 124 34.50 12.13 -14.69
CA SER A 124 35.16 11.87 -13.40
C SER A 124 35.20 10.36 -13.10
N PRO A 125 36.21 9.86 -12.36
CA PRO A 125 36.32 8.43 -12.00
C PRO A 125 35.08 7.87 -11.31
N SER A 126 34.37 8.69 -10.53
CA SER A 126 33.11 8.29 -9.88
C SER A 126 32.00 7.99 -10.89
N ILE A 127 31.92 8.76 -11.98
CA ILE A 127 30.95 8.54 -13.06
C ILE A 127 31.30 7.28 -13.83
N ILE A 128 32.59 7.10 -14.16
CA ILE A 128 33.09 5.92 -14.89
C ILE A 128 32.77 4.64 -14.11
N ASN A 129 33.05 4.60 -12.81
CA ASN A 129 32.76 3.43 -11.98
C ASN A 129 31.26 3.11 -11.91
N LYS A 130 30.40 4.14 -11.88
CA LYS A 130 28.94 3.97 -11.91
C LYS A 130 28.44 3.41 -13.23
N LEU A 131 28.98 3.91 -14.35
CA LEU A 131 28.69 3.42 -15.70
C LEU A 131 29.09 1.95 -15.86
N ILE A 132 30.32 1.60 -15.45
CA ILE A 132 30.80 0.22 -15.46
C ILE A 132 29.91 -0.67 -14.61
N PHE A 133 29.51 -0.21 -13.42
CA PHE A 133 28.61 -0.95 -12.55
C PHE A 133 27.25 -1.22 -13.21
N ILE A 134 26.59 -0.20 -13.78
CA ILE A 134 25.33 -0.40 -14.51
C ILE A 134 25.53 -1.38 -15.66
N PHE A 135 26.55 -1.14 -16.49
CA PHE A 135 26.82 -1.97 -17.65
C PHE A 135 27.00 -3.44 -17.27
N ARG A 136 27.77 -3.68 -16.20
CA ARG A 136 27.98 -5.01 -15.64
C ARG A 136 26.66 -5.65 -15.18
N MET A 137 25.85 -4.93 -14.42
CA MET A 137 24.57 -5.44 -13.91
C MET A 137 23.58 -5.76 -15.03
N GLU A 138 23.43 -4.87 -16.01
CA GLU A 138 22.49 -5.02 -17.11
C GLU A 138 22.88 -6.11 -18.11
N LYS A 139 24.19 -6.27 -18.36
CA LYS A 139 24.73 -7.30 -19.24
C LYS A 139 25.04 -8.62 -18.53
N GLN A 140 24.82 -8.69 -17.22
CA GLN A 140 25.13 -9.85 -16.37
C GLN A 140 26.60 -10.30 -16.50
N ILE A 141 27.52 -9.34 -16.52
CA ILE A 141 28.96 -9.58 -16.61
C ILE A 141 29.50 -9.96 -15.23
N ALA A 142 30.41 -10.93 -15.17
CA ALA A 142 31.03 -11.38 -13.92
C ALA A 142 31.89 -10.28 -13.27
N GLU A 143 31.98 -10.29 -11.93
CA GLU A 143 32.67 -9.23 -11.17
C GLU A 143 34.18 -9.21 -11.37
N ASP A 144 34.77 -10.37 -11.65
CA ASP A 144 36.20 -10.60 -11.87
C ASP A 144 36.67 -10.11 -13.25
N GLN A 145 35.75 -9.90 -14.19
CA GLN A 145 36.07 -9.28 -15.46
C GLN A 145 36.40 -7.79 -15.27
N ILE A 146 37.66 -7.42 -15.51
CA ILE A 146 38.09 -6.03 -15.52
C ILE A 146 37.44 -5.33 -16.71
N LEU A 147 36.65 -4.30 -16.43
CA LEU A 147 36.04 -3.43 -17.43
C LEU A 147 36.68 -2.05 -17.33
N THR A 148 37.00 -1.47 -18.48
CA THR A 148 37.56 -0.13 -18.62
C THR A 148 36.55 0.81 -19.28
N LEU A 149 36.86 2.11 -19.29
CA LEU A 149 36.05 3.09 -19.99
C LEU A 149 35.98 2.81 -21.50
N GLN A 150 37.07 2.34 -22.11
CA GLN A 150 37.09 2.00 -23.55
C GLN A 150 36.12 0.85 -23.87
N ASP A 151 35.99 -0.13 -22.96
CA ASP A 151 35.08 -1.25 -23.15
C ASP A 151 33.62 -0.81 -23.19
N ILE A 152 33.25 0.19 -22.38
CA ILE A 152 31.86 0.67 -22.30
C ILE A 152 31.56 1.83 -23.25
N SER A 153 32.58 2.46 -23.83
CA SER A 153 32.41 3.64 -24.67
C SER A 153 32.50 3.35 -26.17
N ASN A 154 32.79 2.11 -26.56
CA ASN A 154 32.57 1.66 -27.94
C ASN A 154 31.11 1.94 -28.38
N ASP A 155 30.89 2.15 -29.67
CA ASP A 155 29.62 2.67 -30.19
C ASP A 155 28.39 1.83 -29.77
N ASP A 156 28.53 0.50 -29.73
CA ASP A 156 27.44 -0.41 -29.37
C ASP A 156 27.10 -0.33 -27.87
N ASN A 157 28.11 -0.35 -27.00
CA ASN A 157 27.92 -0.29 -25.55
C ASN A 157 27.52 1.11 -25.08
N ARG A 158 28.05 2.15 -25.73
CA ARG A 158 27.64 3.53 -25.54
C ARG A 158 26.17 3.69 -25.93
N SER A 159 25.78 3.22 -27.11
CA SER A 159 24.37 3.24 -27.56
C SER A 159 23.44 2.48 -26.63
N PHE A 160 23.90 1.34 -26.09
CA PHE A 160 23.16 0.59 -25.09
C PHE A 160 22.92 1.39 -23.80
N LEU A 161 23.97 1.99 -23.24
CA LEU A 161 23.89 2.82 -22.04
C LEU A 161 23.01 4.06 -22.25
N LEU A 162 23.09 4.69 -23.43
CA LEU A 162 22.22 5.81 -23.80
C LEU A 162 20.75 5.38 -23.90
N LYS A 163 20.43 4.19 -24.42
CA LYS A 163 19.05 3.68 -24.42
C LYS A 163 18.50 3.46 -23.00
N LEU A 164 19.35 3.09 -22.05
CA LEU A 164 18.94 2.96 -20.65
C LEU A 164 18.59 4.29 -19.99
N LEU A 165 19.18 5.42 -20.45
CA LEU A 165 18.82 6.76 -19.96
C LEU A 165 17.38 7.13 -20.28
N ASP A 166 16.97 6.82 -21.51
CA ASP A 166 15.64 7.12 -22.00
C ASP A 166 14.62 6.09 -21.53
N LYS A 167 15.08 4.95 -20.99
CA LYS A 167 14.22 3.93 -20.41
C LYS A 167 13.44 4.49 -19.23
N LYS A 168 12.14 4.57 -19.42
CA LYS A 168 11.17 4.85 -18.36
C LYS A 168 10.63 3.55 -17.80
N GLY A 169 10.32 3.57 -16.51
CA GLY A 169 9.66 2.50 -15.80
C GLY A 169 8.40 3.02 -15.11
N SER A 170 7.56 2.08 -14.70
CA SER A 170 6.38 2.37 -13.87
C SER A 170 6.82 2.79 -12.45
N TYR A 171 6.27 3.92 -11.98
CA TYR A 171 6.43 4.38 -10.61
C TYR A 171 5.92 3.34 -9.60
N LEU A 172 4.79 2.70 -9.92
CA LEU A 172 4.23 1.64 -9.09
C LEU A 172 5.23 0.49 -8.91
N ILE A 173 5.73 -0.04 -10.03
CA ILE A 173 6.61 -1.22 -10.05
C ILE A 173 7.94 -0.93 -9.36
N HIS A 174 8.56 0.21 -9.66
CA HIS A 174 9.96 0.44 -9.30
C HIS A 174 10.17 1.28 -8.05
N GLU A 175 9.16 2.03 -7.58
CA GLU A 175 9.33 2.93 -6.44
C GLU A 175 8.27 2.69 -5.35
N PHE A 176 6.98 2.77 -5.69
CA PHE A 176 5.94 2.70 -4.65
C PHE A 176 5.84 1.31 -4.00
N ILE A 177 5.66 0.26 -4.80
CA ILE A 177 5.45 -1.10 -4.29
C ILE A 177 6.67 -1.61 -3.51
N PRO A 178 7.92 -1.50 -4.01
CA PRO A 178 9.10 -1.89 -3.24
C PRO A 178 9.18 -1.20 -1.87
N ASN A 179 8.93 0.11 -1.82
CA ASN A 179 8.94 0.87 -0.57
C ASN A 179 7.82 0.41 0.38
N LEU A 180 6.62 0.15 -0.13
CA LEU A 180 5.51 -0.37 0.65
C LEU A 180 5.85 -1.74 1.27
N LEU A 181 6.40 -2.66 0.47
CA LEU A 181 6.79 -4.00 0.91
C LEU A 181 7.89 -3.92 1.97
N TYR A 182 8.91 -3.08 1.76
CA TYR A 182 9.97 -2.85 2.74
C TYR A 182 9.42 -2.34 4.08
N ILE A 183 8.47 -1.40 4.05
CA ILE A 183 7.84 -0.87 5.26
C ILE A 183 7.06 -1.96 6.00
N PHE A 184 6.27 -2.78 5.30
CA PHE A 184 5.51 -3.84 5.93
C PHE A 184 6.38 -4.96 6.48
N GLU A 185 7.48 -5.28 5.80
CA GLU A 185 8.44 -6.26 6.26
C GLU A 185 9.18 -5.78 7.51
N THR A 186 9.68 -4.54 7.49
CA THR A 186 10.40 -3.94 8.63
C THR A 186 9.50 -3.74 9.85
N ASN A 187 8.21 -3.52 9.64
CA ASN A 187 7.24 -3.21 10.69
C ASN A 187 6.16 -4.31 10.82
N ILE A 188 6.57 -5.57 10.68
CA ILE A 188 5.65 -6.71 10.59
C ILE A 188 4.74 -6.86 11.81
N THR A 189 5.24 -6.49 12.99
CA THR A 189 4.54 -6.55 14.28
C THR A 189 3.62 -5.35 14.50
N GLN A 190 3.75 -4.27 13.73
CA GLN A 190 2.93 -3.08 13.88
C GLN A 190 1.61 -3.27 13.14
N LYS A 191 0.49 -3.03 13.83
CA LYS A 191 -0.84 -3.09 13.22
C LYS A 191 -1.02 -2.03 12.12
N PHE A 192 -0.52 -0.82 12.37
CA PHE A 192 -0.58 0.32 11.47
C PHE A 192 0.82 0.88 11.25
N PRO A 193 1.62 0.26 10.38
CA PRO A 193 2.99 0.68 10.15
C PRO A 193 3.03 2.10 9.55
N SER A 194 3.97 2.91 10.02
CA SER A 194 4.14 4.26 9.50
C SER A 194 4.62 4.23 8.04
N THR A 195 3.96 4.99 7.18
CA THR A 195 4.34 5.18 5.78
C THR A 195 4.83 6.62 5.51
N SER A 196 5.30 7.32 6.54
CA SER A 196 5.77 8.71 6.41
C SER A 196 6.98 8.86 5.47
N SER A 197 7.81 7.82 5.34
CA SER A 197 8.96 7.78 4.42
C SER A 197 8.56 7.81 2.94
N MET A 198 7.33 7.40 2.59
CA MET A 198 6.81 7.42 1.23
C MET A 198 6.42 8.83 0.75
N ARG A 199 6.57 9.85 1.63
CA ARG A 199 6.19 11.24 1.39
C ARG A 199 4.71 11.36 1.02
N SER A 200 4.42 12.18 0.01
CA SER A 200 3.07 12.42 -0.48
C SER A 200 2.86 11.66 -1.78
N VAL A 201 1.74 10.95 -1.89
CA VAL A 201 1.45 10.08 -3.03
C VAL A 201 0.08 10.43 -3.59
N ASN A 202 0.05 10.83 -4.87
CA ASN A 202 -1.19 11.01 -5.59
C ASN A 202 -1.80 9.64 -5.89
N MET A 203 -3.06 9.47 -5.54
CA MET A 203 -3.80 8.23 -5.66
C MET A 203 -5.12 8.44 -6.41
N GLN A 204 -5.59 7.38 -7.04
CA GLN A 204 -6.89 7.30 -7.68
C GLN A 204 -7.62 6.03 -7.25
N LEU A 205 -8.95 6.04 -7.28
CA LEU A 205 -9.72 4.82 -7.04
C LEU A 205 -9.50 3.84 -8.20
N SER A 206 -9.01 2.64 -7.90
CA SER A 206 -8.80 1.61 -8.92
C SER A 206 -10.11 1.08 -9.50
N ASN A 207 -10.08 0.46 -10.67
CA ASN A 207 -11.27 -0.18 -11.26
C ASN A 207 -11.85 -1.27 -10.34
N GLU A 208 -10.99 -2.07 -9.71
CA GLU A 208 -11.39 -3.07 -8.71
C GLU A 208 -12.00 -2.39 -7.47
N GLY A 209 -11.45 -1.25 -7.04
CA GLY A 209 -12.02 -0.40 -5.99
C GLY A 209 -13.41 0.13 -6.36
N LYS A 210 -13.58 0.69 -7.56
CA LYS A 210 -14.88 1.15 -8.09
C LYS A 210 -15.91 0.03 -8.05
N LEU A 211 -15.55 -1.16 -8.57
CA LEU A 211 -16.42 -2.33 -8.58
C LEU A 211 -16.83 -2.76 -7.17
N ARG A 212 -15.88 -2.84 -6.24
CA ARG A 212 -16.16 -3.27 -4.86
C ARG A 212 -17.02 -2.27 -4.09
N TRP A 213 -16.80 -0.96 -4.31
CA TRP A 213 -17.68 0.08 -3.76
C TRP A 213 -19.07 0.02 -4.37
N ALA A 214 -19.19 -0.13 -5.68
CA ALA A 214 -20.47 -0.30 -6.36
C ALA A 214 -21.27 -1.48 -5.79
N ASN A 215 -20.61 -2.63 -5.60
CA ASN A 215 -21.25 -3.80 -4.99
C ASN A 215 -21.69 -3.50 -3.55
N ALA A 216 -20.82 -2.92 -2.72
CA ALA A 216 -21.18 -2.60 -1.33
C ALA A 216 -22.34 -1.59 -1.20
N ILE A 217 -22.43 -0.66 -2.15
CA ILE A 217 -23.49 0.34 -2.21
C ILE A 217 -24.79 -0.28 -2.69
N ASN A 218 -24.77 -1.01 -3.81
CA ASN A 218 -25.94 -1.64 -4.41
C ASN A 218 -26.53 -2.73 -3.50
N GLU A 219 -25.69 -3.52 -2.84
CA GLU A 219 -26.12 -4.58 -1.93
C GLU A 219 -26.45 -4.08 -0.51
N GLN A 220 -26.25 -2.78 -0.22
CA GLN A 220 -26.49 -2.19 1.10
C GLN A 220 -25.75 -2.94 2.22
N ILE A 221 -24.47 -3.23 1.97
CA ILE A 221 -23.57 -3.89 2.93
C ILE A 221 -22.40 -2.98 3.29
N ASP A 222 -21.73 -3.32 4.40
CA ASP A 222 -20.46 -2.70 4.75
C ASP A 222 -19.38 -3.01 3.68
N PHE A 223 -18.57 -2.00 3.34
CA PHE A 223 -17.44 -2.18 2.44
C PHE A 223 -16.36 -3.06 3.08
N GLU A 224 -15.93 -4.10 2.36
CA GLU A 224 -14.83 -4.96 2.78
C GLU A 224 -13.47 -4.40 2.31
N PRO A 225 -12.56 -4.02 3.24
CA PRO A 225 -11.29 -3.42 2.87
C PRO A 225 -10.33 -4.37 2.16
N PHE A 226 -9.52 -3.83 1.25
CA PHE A 226 -8.44 -4.53 0.51
C PHE A 226 -7.24 -4.88 1.41
N ARG A 227 -7.42 -5.78 2.38
CA ARG A 227 -6.36 -6.15 3.34
C ARG A 227 -5.22 -6.95 2.71
N ASP A 228 -5.51 -7.63 1.60
CA ASP A 228 -4.58 -8.40 0.78
C ASP A 228 -3.93 -7.58 -0.33
N PHE A 229 -4.35 -6.32 -0.49
CA PHE A 229 -3.92 -5.43 -1.58
C PHE A 229 -4.16 -6.02 -2.98
N ALA A 230 -5.24 -6.78 -3.16
CA ALA A 230 -5.56 -7.42 -4.45
C ALA A 230 -5.54 -6.45 -5.64
N GLN A 231 -5.94 -5.20 -5.43
CA GLN A 231 -5.94 -4.15 -6.45
C GLN A 231 -4.54 -3.75 -6.95
N LEU A 232 -3.47 -4.05 -6.18
CA LEU A 232 -2.08 -3.78 -6.59
C LEU A 232 -1.46 -4.95 -7.36
N LEU A 233 -2.01 -6.16 -7.28
CA LEU A 233 -1.43 -7.36 -7.89
C LEU A 233 -1.16 -7.24 -9.41
N PRO A 234 -1.99 -6.56 -10.22
CA PRO A 234 -1.70 -6.36 -11.65
C PRO A 234 -0.44 -5.55 -11.92
N TYR A 235 0.02 -4.77 -10.94
CA TYR A 235 1.19 -3.88 -11.03
C TYR A 235 2.42 -4.46 -10.32
N MET A 236 2.36 -5.72 -9.87
CA MET A 236 3.47 -6.38 -9.19
C MET A 236 4.20 -7.35 -10.11
N THR A 237 5.53 -7.37 -10.02
CA THR A 237 6.35 -8.49 -10.50
C THR A 237 6.06 -9.77 -9.70
N GLU A 238 6.43 -10.93 -10.22
CA GLU A 238 6.24 -12.20 -9.52
C GLU A 238 7.02 -12.25 -8.20
N GLU A 239 8.20 -11.64 -8.16
CA GLU A 239 9.03 -11.50 -6.95
C GLU A 239 8.30 -10.66 -5.89
N GLN A 240 7.72 -9.52 -6.29
CA GLN A 240 6.93 -8.66 -5.40
C GLN A 240 5.68 -9.36 -4.87
N LYS A 241 4.97 -10.14 -5.71
CA LYS A 241 3.81 -10.94 -5.28
C LYS A 241 4.20 -11.97 -4.23
N LYS A 242 5.31 -12.69 -4.43
CA LYS A 242 5.85 -13.66 -3.46
C LYS A 242 6.23 -12.98 -2.14
N GLN A 243 6.89 -11.83 -2.22
CA GLN A 243 7.26 -11.05 -1.02
C GLN A 243 6.01 -10.60 -0.25
N LEU A 244 5.00 -10.04 -0.95
CA LEU A 244 3.74 -9.64 -0.34
C LEU A 244 3.07 -10.83 0.37
N HIS A 245 2.96 -11.97 -0.31
CA HIS A 245 2.35 -13.17 0.26
C HIS A 245 3.06 -13.61 1.55
N SER A 246 4.40 -13.70 1.53
CA SER A 246 5.19 -14.04 2.72
C SER A 246 5.03 -13.03 3.86
N ILE A 247 4.92 -11.73 3.55
CA ILE A 247 4.64 -10.68 4.55
C ILE A 247 3.26 -10.93 5.18
N LEU A 248 2.23 -11.17 4.37
CA LEU A 248 0.86 -11.37 4.85
C LEU A 248 0.72 -12.61 5.74
N GLU A 249 1.36 -13.73 5.36
CA GLU A 249 1.41 -14.95 6.17
C GLU A 249 2.05 -14.72 7.53
N ARG A 250 3.26 -14.13 7.55
CA ARG A 250 3.98 -13.82 8.80
C ARG A 250 3.19 -12.87 9.70
N ARG A 251 2.47 -11.88 9.15
CA ARG A 251 1.59 -11.01 9.92
C ARG A 251 0.41 -11.78 10.50
N ALA A 252 -0.21 -12.66 9.72
CA ALA A 252 -1.30 -13.50 10.18
C ALA A 252 -0.86 -14.39 11.35
N GLU A 253 0.33 -14.99 11.27
CA GLU A 253 0.90 -15.76 12.37
C GLU A 253 1.15 -14.92 13.62
N HIS A 254 1.76 -13.74 13.48
CA HIS A 254 2.09 -12.87 14.61
C HIS A 254 0.83 -12.46 15.39
N PHE A 255 -0.19 -11.96 14.68
CA PHE A 255 -1.44 -11.53 15.31
C PHE A 255 -2.36 -12.71 15.67
N GLY A 256 -2.21 -13.87 15.05
CA GLY A 256 -2.86 -15.12 15.43
C GLY A 256 -2.33 -15.65 16.78
N LYS A 257 -1.00 -15.73 16.92
CA LYS A 257 -0.33 -16.17 18.16
C LYS A 257 -0.63 -15.26 19.34
N GLN A 258 -0.75 -13.94 19.14
CA GLN A 258 -1.16 -13.00 20.18
C GLN A 258 -2.57 -13.31 20.71
N LYS A 259 -3.53 -13.67 19.86
CA LYS A 259 -4.88 -14.05 20.33
C LYS A 259 -4.85 -15.33 21.17
N GLU A 260 -4.02 -16.31 20.81
CA GLU A 260 -3.87 -17.54 21.58
C GLU A 260 -3.22 -17.29 22.94
N THR A 261 -2.20 -16.41 23.03
CA THR A 261 -1.56 -16.04 24.30
C THR A 261 -2.48 -15.22 25.20
N THR A 262 -3.19 -14.23 24.65
CA THR A 262 -4.19 -13.47 25.42
C THR A 262 -5.32 -14.37 25.92
N ASN A 263 -5.79 -15.32 25.10
CA ASN A 263 -6.80 -16.28 25.54
C ASN A 263 -6.25 -17.28 26.58
N ALA A 264 -4.99 -17.71 26.48
CA ALA A 264 -4.35 -18.57 27.47
C ALA A 264 -4.12 -17.86 28.81
N GLU A 265 -3.74 -16.58 28.80
CA GLU A 265 -3.60 -15.75 30.01
C GLU A 265 -4.94 -15.47 30.69
N ILE A 266 -6.01 -15.23 29.92
CA ILE A 266 -7.38 -15.15 30.43
C ILE A 266 -7.82 -16.48 31.05
N THR A 267 -7.48 -17.61 30.40
CA THR A 267 -7.82 -18.96 30.89
C THR A 267 -7.04 -19.32 32.17
N LEU A 268 -5.82 -18.83 32.36
CA LEU A 268 -5.00 -19.03 33.58
C LEU A 268 -5.49 -18.19 34.77
N GLN A 269 -6.22 -17.09 34.55
CA GLN A 269 -6.85 -16.30 35.62
C GLN A 269 -8.26 -16.81 36.01
N THR A 270 -8.80 -17.80 35.29
CA THR A 270 -10.04 -18.49 35.64
C THR A 270 -9.76 -19.98 35.85
N ASN A 271 -9.32 -20.36 37.05
CA ASN A 271 -9.12 -21.77 37.41
C ASN A 271 -10.47 -22.44 37.80
N PRO A 272 -10.59 -23.77 37.91
CA PRO A 272 -10.93 -24.64 36.79
C PRO A 272 -12.16 -25.51 37.12
N GLU A 273 -13.29 -25.35 36.43
CA GLU A 273 -14.31 -26.41 36.42
C GLU A 273 -14.90 -26.58 35.03
N LYS A 274 -14.81 -27.84 34.55
CA LYS A 274 -15.33 -28.43 33.32
C LYS A 274 -14.50 -28.21 32.04
N GLN A 275 -13.42 -28.99 31.98
CA GLN A 275 -13.07 -29.67 30.74
C GLN A 275 -14.11 -30.77 30.46
N LEU A 276 -14.72 -30.75 29.27
CA LEU A 276 -14.75 -31.89 28.34
C LEU A 276 -15.52 -31.51 27.07
N ALA A 277 -14.81 -31.39 25.95
CA ALA A 277 -15.12 -32.08 24.70
C ALA A 277 -14.02 -31.74 23.68
N LYS A 278 -13.33 -32.78 23.24
CA LYS A 278 -12.25 -32.76 22.25
C LYS A 278 -12.78 -32.57 20.83
N SER A 279 -11.88 -32.01 20.03
CA SER A 279 -11.53 -32.40 18.65
C SER A 279 -12.38 -31.89 17.48
N SER A 280 -11.62 -31.74 16.38
CA SER A 280 -11.96 -31.44 14.99
C SER A 280 -12.38 -30.02 14.66
N GLU A 281 -11.43 -29.22 14.19
CA GLU A 281 -11.59 -28.38 12.99
C GLU A 281 -10.24 -27.79 12.57
N SER A 282 -9.51 -28.55 11.76
CA SER A 282 -8.41 -28.04 10.95
C SER A 282 -9.01 -27.52 9.64
N ALA A 283 -9.57 -26.32 9.64
CA ALA A 283 -9.89 -25.50 8.47
C ALA A 283 -10.48 -24.15 8.93
N HIS A 284 -10.30 -23.09 8.14
CA HIS A 284 -11.02 -21.81 8.25
C HIS A 284 -10.57 -20.81 9.33
N ILE A 285 -9.35 -20.24 9.22
CA ILE A 285 -9.05 -18.96 9.87
C ILE A 285 -8.28 -18.05 8.91
N ALA A 286 -9.00 -17.27 8.10
CA ALA A 286 -8.44 -16.07 7.45
C ALA A 286 -9.46 -14.93 7.25
N LEU A 287 -10.77 -15.18 7.40
CA LEU A 287 -11.82 -14.23 6.96
C LEU A 287 -12.57 -13.46 8.06
N SER A 288 -12.02 -13.34 9.27
CA SER A 288 -12.68 -12.55 10.35
C SER A 288 -11.72 -11.69 11.21
N LEU A 289 -10.50 -11.43 10.76
CA LEU A 289 -9.39 -11.05 11.66
C LEU A 289 -9.45 -9.68 12.34
N PHE A 290 -10.48 -8.85 12.18
CA PHE A 290 -10.48 -7.52 12.83
C PHE A 290 -11.88 -7.03 13.28
N PRO A 291 -12.31 -7.37 14.51
CA PRO A 291 -13.17 -6.49 15.28
C PRO A 291 -12.38 -5.30 15.85
N PRO A 292 -13.03 -4.15 16.15
CA PRO A 292 -12.37 -3.03 16.83
C PRO A 292 -12.05 -3.45 18.28
N GLY A 293 -10.76 -3.47 18.64
CA GLY A 293 -10.29 -3.72 20.00
C GLY A 293 -10.17 -2.43 20.83
N PRO A 294 -10.30 -2.51 22.17
CA PRO A 294 -10.51 -1.39 23.08
C PRO A 294 -9.21 -0.65 23.50
N ASN A 295 -9.44 0.46 24.20
CA ASN A 295 -8.51 1.43 24.81
C ASN A 295 -7.12 0.94 25.19
N GLU A 296 -6.11 1.76 24.89
CA GLU A 296 -5.20 2.27 25.93
C GLU A 296 -4.78 3.70 25.62
N ARG A 297 -4.98 4.58 26.61
CA ARG A 297 -4.58 5.98 26.62
C ARG A 297 -3.12 6.07 27.04
N GLN A 298 -2.37 7.00 26.47
CA GLN A 298 -1.67 8.01 27.26
C GLN A 298 -1.45 9.25 26.38
N ALA A 299 -2.32 10.24 26.60
CA ALA A 299 -2.10 11.62 26.20
C ALA A 299 -1.13 12.23 27.21
N THR A 300 0.02 12.71 26.75
CA THR A 300 0.83 13.63 27.54
C THR A 300 0.30 15.05 27.35
N ASN A 301 -0.09 15.63 28.47
CA ASN A 301 -0.54 17.02 28.61
C ASN A 301 0.50 17.99 28.05
N ASN A 302 0.05 19.01 27.32
CA ASN A 302 0.68 20.33 27.34
C ASN A 302 -0.40 21.42 27.20
N THR A 303 -0.76 21.93 28.39
CA THR A 303 -1.03 23.32 28.75
C THR A 303 -1.64 24.28 27.71
N VAL A 304 -2.89 24.62 28.02
CA VAL A 304 -3.71 25.77 27.64
C VAL A 304 -2.92 27.08 27.47
N ILE A 305 -3.13 27.76 26.33
CA ILE A 305 -3.25 29.22 26.27
C ILE A 305 -4.36 29.58 25.26
N GLN A 306 -5.48 30.08 25.76
CA GLN A 306 -6.49 30.79 24.95
C GLN A 306 -6.04 32.24 24.72
N PRO A 307 -6.36 32.86 23.58
CA PRO A 307 -6.60 34.29 23.54
C PRO A 307 -8.09 34.59 23.68
N LYS A 308 -8.36 35.59 24.53
CA LYS A 308 -9.65 36.23 24.74
C LYS A 308 -9.99 37.17 23.58
N ILE A 309 -11.30 37.24 23.31
CA ILE A 309 -12.10 38.14 22.44
C ILE A 309 -11.92 37.91 20.94
#